data_AF-A0A7R9ZD39-F1
#
_entry.id   AF-A0A7R9ZD39-F1
#
_cell.length_a   1.000
_cell.length_b   1.000
_cell.length_c   1.000
_cell.angle_alpha   90.00
_cell.angle_beta   90.00
_cell.angle_gamma   90.00
#
_symmetry.space_group_name_H-M   'P 1'
#
loop_
_entity.id
_entity.type
_entity.pdbx_description
1 polymer ?
#
loop_
_entity_poly.entity_id
_entity_poly.type
_entity_poly.pdbx_seq_one_letter_code
_entity_poly.pdbx_strand_id
1 'polypeptide(L)'
;DAVLAGPGQSPNLFTGSMHTLARTRYVEFDYDWKDAWATVSLKDSIEKLDAMGHTCYWAGEGKLWRITGCWQDVYGFKSWSHIACAHRVLAPKLAERMEGVFKTTIGME
;
A
#
# COMPACT_ATOMS: atom_id res chain seq x y z
N ASP A 1 9.21 -12.96 -2.27
CA ASP A 1 7.96 -13.25 -1.57
C ASP A 1 7.04 -12.03 -1.61
N ALA A 2 5.78 -12.26 -1.99
CA ALA A 2 4.73 -11.27 -2.11
C ALA A 2 3.56 -11.69 -1.21
N VAL A 3 2.89 -10.72 -0.58
CA VAL A 3 1.72 -10.95 0.27
C VAL A 3 0.53 -10.25 -0.40
N LEU A 4 -0.50 -11.01 -0.74
CA LEU A 4 -1.74 -10.52 -1.36
C LEU A 4 -2.90 -10.79 -0.40
N ALA A 5 -3.67 -9.77 -0.04
CA ALA A 5 -4.86 -9.91 0.79
C ALA A 5 -6.11 -9.42 0.04
N GLY A 6 -7.08 -10.33 -0.13
CA GLY A 6 -8.34 -10.02 -0.79
C GLY A 6 -9.33 -9.27 0.11
N PRO A 7 -10.51 -8.92 -0.43
CA PRO A 7 -11.55 -8.20 0.32
C PRO A 7 -11.94 -8.98 1.58
N GLY A 8 -11.99 -8.27 2.72
CA GLY A 8 -12.37 -8.83 4.03
C GLY A 8 -11.22 -9.42 4.88
N GLN A 9 -10.00 -9.54 4.35
CA GLN A 9 -8.85 -10.13 5.08
C GLN A 9 -7.87 -9.11 5.68
N SER A 10 -7.89 -7.86 5.22
CA SER A 10 -6.72 -6.95 5.31
C SER A 10 -6.24 -6.58 6.72
N PRO A 11 -7.07 -6.43 7.77
CA PRO A 11 -6.55 -5.97 9.06
C PRO A 11 -5.82 -7.01 9.91
N ASN A 12 -6.17 -8.29 9.75
CA ASN A 12 -5.46 -9.38 10.43
C ASN A 12 -4.02 -9.55 9.90
N LEU A 13 -3.74 -9.02 8.70
CA LEU A 13 -2.39 -8.94 8.16
C LEU A 13 -1.47 -8.12 9.08
N PHE A 14 -1.94 -6.98 9.59
CA PHE A 14 -1.09 -6.04 10.31
C PHE A 14 -0.85 -6.44 11.78
N THR A 15 -1.76 -7.18 12.41
CA THR A 15 -1.67 -7.53 13.84
C THR A 15 -0.92 -8.85 14.09
N GLY A 16 -1.00 -9.82 13.17
CA GLY A 16 -0.35 -11.13 13.32
C GLY A 16 0.91 -11.36 12.50
N SER A 17 1.20 -10.54 11.48
CA SER A 17 2.25 -10.84 10.49
C SER A 17 3.35 -9.79 10.34
N MET A 18 3.53 -8.89 11.32
CA MET A 18 4.53 -7.81 11.26
C MET A 18 5.95 -8.29 10.94
N HIS A 19 6.39 -9.39 11.54
CA HIS A 19 7.72 -9.97 11.24
C HIS A 19 7.85 -10.49 9.81
N THR A 20 6.75 -11.00 9.24
CA THR A 20 6.69 -11.44 7.85
C THR A 20 6.70 -10.22 6.92
N LEU A 21 5.88 -9.21 7.20
CA LEU A 21 5.79 -7.97 6.40
C LEU A 21 7.14 -7.27 6.30
N ALA A 22 7.90 -7.19 7.39
CA ALA A 22 9.25 -6.60 7.39
C ALA A 22 10.26 -7.33 6.46
N ARG A 23 9.97 -8.55 6.04
CA ARG A 23 10.80 -9.34 5.11
C ARG A 23 10.17 -9.53 3.74
N THR A 24 8.98 -8.96 3.53
CA THR A 24 8.20 -9.10 2.31
C THR A 24 8.62 -8.04 1.29
N ARG A 25 8.83 -8.47 0.04
CA ARG A 25 9.25 -7.59 -1.06
C ARG A 25 8.11 -6.73 -1.60
N TYR A 26 6.89 -7.28 -1.60
CA TYR A 26 5.70 -6.65 -2.15
C TYR A 26 4.47 -7.02 -1.32
N VAL A 27 3.65 -6.03 -0.98
CA VAL A 27 2.40 -6.21 -0.24
C VAL A 27 1.29 -5.57 -1.06
N GLU A 28 0.19 -6.29 -1.26
CA GLU A 28 -1.01 -5.77 -1.90
C GLU A 28 -2.24 -6.16 -1.10
N PHE A 29 -3.18 -5.23 -0.97
CA PHE A 29 -4.42 -5.50 -0.28
C PHE A 29 -5.56 -4.61 -0.79
N ASP A 30 -6.77 -5.13 -0.67
CA ASP A 30 -7.99 -4.35 -0.89
C ASP A 30 -8.25 -3.44 0.31
N TYR A 31 -8.65 -2.21 0.02
CA TYR A 31 -9.22 -1.24 0.95
C TYR A 31 -10.69 -1.02 0.60
N ASP A 32 -11.57 -0.97 1.59
CA ASP A 32 -13.00 -0.79 1.37
C ASP A 32 -13.68 -0.12 2.59
N TRP A 33 -14.98 0.15 2.51
CA TRP A 33 -15.78 0.70 3.61
C TRP A 33 -16.34 -0.35 4.57
N LYS A 34 -16.33 -1.62 4.17
CA LYS A 34 -16.89 -2.74 4.93
C LYS A 34 -15.84 -3.51 5.73
N ASP A 35 -16.34 -4.47 6.51
CA ASP A 35 -15.55 -5.42 7.29
C ASP A 35 -14.54 -4.71 8.21
N ALA A 36 -13.35 -5.25 8.34
CA ALA A 36 -12.37 -4.75 9.27
C ALA A 36 -11.78 -3.37 8.85
N TRP A 37 -11.98 -2.93 7.60
CA TRP A 37 -11.69 -1.54 7.22
C TRP A 37 -12.73 -0.54 7.73
N ALA A 38 -13.92 -0.97 8.18
CA ALA A 38 -14.90 -0.06 8.77
C ALA A 38 -14.33 0.70 9.98
N THR A 39 -13.43 0.06 10.74
CA THR A 39 -12.84 0.60 11.98
C THR A 39 -11.34 0.88 11.87
N VAL A 40 -10.65 0.34 10.86
CA VAL A 40 -9.20 0.52 10.69
C VAL A 40 -8.89 1.73 9.81
N SER A 41 -7.92 2.51 10.27
CA SER A 41 -7.36 3.66 9.57
C SER A 41 -6.40 3.19 8.47
N LEU A 42 -6.64 3.61 7.23
CA LEU A 42 -5.69 3.39 6.14
C LEU A 42 -4.37 4.11 6.42
N LYS A 43 -4.44 5.34 6.96
CA LYS A 43 -3.28 6.14 7.33
C LYS A 43 -2.33 5.36 8.22
N ASP A 44 -2.85 4.81 9.32
CA ASP A 44 -2.04 4.07 10.30
C ASP A 44 -1.40 2.83 9.68
N SER A 45 -2.11 2.14 8.77
CA SER A 45 -1.59 1.00 8.03
C SER A 45 -0.46 1.40 7.08
N ILE A 46 -0.61 2.51 6.36
CA ILE A 46 0.43 3.04 5.46
C ILE A 46 1.65 3.51 6.26
N GLU A 47 1.46 4.20 7.40
CA GLU A 47 2.55 4.65 8.27
C GLU A 47 3.33 3.45 8.86
N LYS A 48 2.64 2.37 9.23
CA LYS A 48 3.30 1.13 9.67
C LYS A 48 4.11 0.48 8.56
N LEU A 49 3.56 0.39 7.34
CA LEU A 49 4.27 -0.14 6.17
C LEU A 49 5.47 0.73 5.78
N ASP A 50 5.33 2.05 5.87
CA ASP A 50 6.41 3.00 5.66
C ASP A 50 7.57 2.78 6.65
N ALA A 51 7.24 2.66 7.94
CA ALA A 51 8.21 2.34 8.98
C ALA A 51 8.91 0.98 8.77
N MET A 52 8.25 0.03 8.10
CA MET A 52 8.83 -1.26 7.69
C MET A 52 9.61 -1.20 6.37
N GLY A 53 9.70 -0.04 5.72
CA GLY A 53 10.51 0.16 4.52
C GLY A 53 9.76 0.06 3.20
N HIS A 54 8.41 0.05 3.22
CA HIS A 54 7.59 0.00 2.01
C HIS A 54 7.13 1.39 1.57
N THR A 55 7.16 1.63 0.26
CA THR A 55 6.43 2.74 -0.35
C THR A 55 5.13 2.20 -0.94
N CYS A 56 4.00 2.81 -0.58
CA CYS A 56 2.66 2.39 -0.94
C CYS A 56 1.97 3.37 -1.89
N TYR A 57 1.09 2.81 -2.71
CA TYR A 57 0.37 3.50 -3.77
C TYR A 57 -1.08 3.02 -3.84
N TRP A 58 -1.98 3.93 -4.23
CA TRP A 58 -3.24 3.54 -4.85
C TRP A 58 -2.96 2.91 -6.22
N ALA A 59 -3.37 1.66 -6.38
CA ALA A 59 -3.29 0.93 -7.64
C ALA A 59 -4.58 1.09 -8.43
N GLY A 60 -4.48 1.76 -9.58
CA GLY A 60 -5.54 1.83 -10.58
C GLY A 60 -5.09 1.19 -11.89
N GLU A 61 -5.92 1.30 -12.93
CA GLU A 61 -5.61 0.74 -14.26
C GLU A 61 -4.41 1.47 -14.90
N GLY A 62 -3.24 0.84 -14.85
CA GLY A 62 -1.99 1.38 -15.38
C GLY A 62 -1.45 2.63 -14.65
N LYS A 63 -2.07 3.02 -13.53
CA LYS A 63 -1.75 4.23 -12.77
C LYS A 63 -1.44 3.89 -11.32
N LEU A 64 -0.46 4.61 -10.76
CA LEU A 64 -0.13 4.54 -9.35
C LEU A 64 -0.15 5.93 -8.75
N TRP A 65 -0.83 6.10 -7.61
CA TRP A 65 -0.80 7.35 -6.85
C TRP A 65 -0.12 7.12 -5.51
N ARG A 66 1.04 7.73 -5.29
CA ARG A 66 1.80 7.54 -4.05
C ARG A 66 1.03 8.10 -2.85
N ILE A 67 0.84 7.28 -1.83
CA ILE A 67 0.16 7.67 -0.58
C ILE A 67 1.09 7.61 0.65
N THR A 68 2.34 7.21 0.47
CA THR A 68 3.38 7.27 1.50
C THR A 68 4.05 8.64 1.56
N GLY A 69 4.39 9.09 2.77
CA GLY A 69 5.22 10.29 3.04
C GLY A 69 4.49 11.64 2.97
N CYS A 70 3.35 11.74 2.27
CA CYS A 70 2.54 12.96 2.22
C CYS A 70 1.05 12.60 2.26
N TRP A 71 0.58 12.17 3.44
CA TRP A 71 -0.81 11.79 3.62
C TRP A 71 -1.75 13.00 3.49
N GLN A 72 -2.82 12.86 2.72
CA GLN A 72 -3.92 13.81 2.66
C GLN A 72 -5.19 13.15 3.18
N ASP A 73 -5.99 13.87 3.97
CA ASP A 73 -7.18 13.29 4.61
C ASP A 73 -8.20 12.74 3.60
N VAL A 74 -8.22 13.28 2.38
CA VAL A 74 -9.05 12.76 1.27
C VAL A 74 -8.71 11.31 0.90
N TYR A 75 -7.48 10.85 1.14
CA TYR A 75 -7.08 9.45 0.91
C TYR A 75 -7.73 8.48 1.90
N GLY A 76 -8.24 8.98 3.03
CA GLY A 76 -8.98 8.18 4.00
C GLY A 76 -10.39 7.80 3.55
N PHE A 77 -10.91 8.39 2.47
CA PHE A 77 -12.24 8.07 1.94
C PHE A 77 -12.35 6.58 1.64
N LYS A 78 -13.36 5.93 2.23
CA LYS A 78 -13.55 4.49 2.14
C LYS A 78 -14.33 4.11 0.88
N SER A 79 -13.63 3.57 -0.09
CA SER A 79 -14.20 2.96 -1.30
C SER A 79 -13.38 1.74 -1.67
N TRP A 80 -14.00 0.74 -2.28
CA TRP A 80 -13.28 -0.42 -2.81
C TRP A 80 -12.20 0.03 -3.78
N SER A 81 -10.98 -0.44 -3.51
CA SER A 81 -9.78 -0.03 -4.23
C SER A 81 -8.56 -0.85 -3.77
N HIS A 82 -7.50 -0.87 -4.57
CA HIS A 82 -6.30 -1.69 -4.29
C HIS A 82 -5.12 -0.83 -3.83
N ILE A 83 -4.45 -1.27 -2.78
CA ILE A 83 -3.21 -0.69 -2.30
C ILE A 83 -2.05 -1.61 -2.65
N ALA A 84 -1.06 -1.09 -3.35
CA ALA A 84 0.16 -1.81 -3.71
C ALA A 84 1.37 -1.16 -3.05
N CYS A 85 2.23 -1.95 -2.42
CA CYS A 85 3.38 -1.49 -1.67
C CYS A 85 4.64 -2.27 -2.03
N ALA A 86 5.73 -1.58 -2.34
CA ALA A 86 7.03 -2.19 -2.62
C ALA A 86 8.06 -1.84 -1.56
N HIS A 87 8.84 -2.83 -1.12
CA HIS A 87 9.92 -2.62 -0.18
C HIS A 87 11.11 -1.97 -0.88
N ARG A 88 11.59 -0.84 -0.35
CA ARG A 88 12.65 0.01 -0.94
C ARG A 88 13.97 -0.74 -1.14
N VAL A 89 14.40 -1.50 -0.13
CA VAL A 89 15.67 -2.24 -0.12
C VAL A 89 15.56 -3.68 -0.64
N LEU A 90 14.49 -4.42 -0.29
CA LEU A 90 14.36 -5.83 -0.70
C LEU A 90 13.90 -5.99 -2.16
N ALA A 91 13.30 -4.96 -2.75
CA ALA A 91 12.79 -4.97 -4.13
C ALA A 91 13.10 -3.66 -4.88
N PRO A 92 14.38 -3.23 -4.97
CA PRO A 92 14.73 -1.90 -5.46
C PRO A 92 14.28 -1.66 -6.90
N LYS A 93 14.41 -2.66 -7.77
CA LYS A 93 13.94 -2.59 -9.18
C LYS A 93 12.42 -2.43 -9.28
N LEU A 94 11.66 -3.07 -8.38
CA LEU A 94 10.20 -2.93 -8.36
C LEU A 94 9.80 -1.56 -7.80
N ALA A 95 10.44 -1.13 -6.71
CA ALA A 95 10.20 0.18 -6.11
C ALA A 95 10.49 1.30 -7.12
N GLU A 96 11.60 1.21 -7.86
CA GLU A 96 11.96 2.15 -8.93
C GLU A 96 10.91 2.14 -10.06
N ARG A 97 10.47 0.96 -10.51
CA ARG A 97 9.45 0.86 -11.55
C ARG A 97 8.12 1.45 -11.11
N MET A 98 7.69 1.17 -9.89
CA MET A 98 6.43 1.71 -9.33
C MET A 98 6.51 3.23 -9.17
N GLU A 99 7.63 3.77 -8.71
CA GLU A 99 7.84 5.22 -8.65
C GLU A 99 7.85 5.83 -10.06
N GLY A 100 8.40 5.15 -11.06
CA GLY A 100 8.31 5.55 -12.47
C GLY A 100 6.87 5.65 -12.97
N VAL A 101 6.04 4.64 -12.69
CA VAL A 101 4.61 4.68 -13.04
C VAL A 101 3.89 5.82 -12.31
N PHE A 102 4.23 6.09 -11.05
CA PHE A 102 3.70 7.24 -10.32
C PHE A 102 4.07 8.57 -10.99
N LYS A 103 5.34 8.76 -11.34
CA LYS A 103 5.81 9.96 -12.06
C LYS A 103 5.09 10.16 -13.39
N THR A 104 4.92 9.09 -14.18
CA THR A 104 4.09 9.13 -15.40
C THR A 104 2.62 9.47 -15.08
N THR A 105 2.06 8.91 -14.00
CA THR A 105 0.67 9.17 -13.58
C THR A 105 0.41 10.66 -13.30
N ILE A 106 1.39 11.37 -12.75
CA ILE A 106 1.29 12.80 -12.43
C ILE A 106 1.90 13.74 -13.48
N GLY A 107 2.35 13.21 -14.63
CA GLY A 107 2.91 14.01 -15.72
C GLY A 107 4.32 14.58 -15.47
N MET A 108 5.12 13.94 -14.61
CA MET A 108 6.50 14.31 -14.29
C MET A 108 7.50 13.36 -14.98
N GLU A 109 7.49 13.33 -16.31
CA GLU A 109 8.40 12.51 -17.14
C GLU A 109 9.89 12.89 -16.97
#